data_AF-A0A959I0K7-F1
#
_entry.id   AF-A0A959I0K7-F1
#
_cell.length_a   1.000
_cell.length_b   1.000
_cell.length_c   1.000
_cell.angle_alpha   90.00
_cell.angle_beta   90.00
_cell.angle_gamma   90.00
#
_symmetry.space_group_name_H-M   'P 1'
#
loop_
_entity.id
_entity.type
_entity.pdbx_description
1 polymer ?
#
loop_
_entity_poly.entity_id
_entity_poly.type
_entity_poly.pdbx_seq_one_letter_code
_entity_poly.pdbx_strand_id
1 'polypeptide(L)'
;MKKIHITSTILSLLSAFPLMGQDGFQNVNSESELAVRVTDRVQEIIGSLEDRLAAQAPIIDTLALEEGQKEPRILKLWMENEKAVKLAVSEPDETGAMVRQSTFYFGGEDLFFVGQPFARFIFIKGKLEYWLDENWNVIPATPELLDDREGLMYDEANRYLGWFFGEK
;
A
#
# COMPACT_ATOMS: atom_id res chain seq x y z
N MET A 1 14.88 -27.42 -17.53
CA MET A 1 14.05 -26.77 -16.50
C MET A 1 14.41 -25.29 -16.50
N LYS A 2 13.50 -24.41 -16.96
CA LYS A 2 13.73 -22.96 -17.02
C LYS A 2 13.54 -22.39 -15.61
N LYS A 3 14.62 -21.95 -14.97
CA LYS A 3 14.58 -21.13 -13.76
C LYS A 3 14.10 -19.75 -14.18
N ILE A 4 12.92 -19.35 -13.73
CA ILE A 4 12.46 -17.97 -13.85
C ILE A 4 13.02 -17.23 -12.63
N HIS A 5 14.07 -16.44 -12.85
CA HIS A 5 14.54 -15.45 -11.88
C HIS A 5 13.62 -14.23 -11.98
N ILE A 6 12.75 -14.04 -10.99
CA ILE A 6 12.03 -12.77 -10.78
C ILE A 6 12.31 -12.35 -9.34
N THR A 7 13.54 -11.91 -9.13
CA THR A 7 13.94 -11.16 -7.93
C THR A 7 14.53 -9.87 -8.47
N SER A 8 13.96 -8.72 -8.04
CA SER A 8 14.29 -7.36 -8.52
C SER A 8 13.51 -6.88 -9.74
N THR A 9 12.24 -6.54 -9.57
CA THR A 9 11.52 -5.70 -10.56
C THR A 9 10.71 -4.60 -9.87
N ILE A 10 10.06 -4.90 -8.75
CA ILE A 10 9.24 -3.93 -8.00
C ILE A 10 10.08 -2.74 -7.49
N LEU A 11 11.28 -3.00 -6.93
CA LEU A 11 12.17 -1.92 -6.44
C LEU A 11 12.91 -1.16 -7.56
N SER A 12 13.16 -1.80 -8.71
CA SER A 12 13.88 -1.18 -9.84
C SER A 12 13.02 -0.19 -10.64
N LEU A 13 11.69 -0.33 -10.55
CA LEU A 13 10.75 0.49 -11.31
C LEU A 13 10.43 1.82 -10.61
N LEU A 14 10.51 1.87 -9.28
CA LEU A 14 10.36 3.13 -8.50
C LEU A 14 11.66 3.95 -8.45
N SER A 15 12.81 3.35 -8.78
CA SER A 15 14.13 4.00 -8.75
C SER A 15 14.59 4.56 -10.10
N ALA A 16 13.85 4.35 -11.19
CA ALA A 16 14.24 4.74 -12.54
C ALA A 16 13.93 6.20 -12.91
N PHE A 17 14.09 7.16 -11.98
CA PHE A 17 14.13 8.58 -12.31
C PHE A 17 15.57 9.11 -12.18
N PRO A 18 16.11 9.75 -13.24
CA PRO A 18 17.42 10.37 -13.14
C PRO A 18 17.33 11.62 -12.25
N LEU A 19 18.19 11.67 -11.23
CA LEU A 19 18.64 12.92 -10.66
C LEU A 19 19.63 13.57 -11.64
N MET A 20 19.38 14.84 -11.95
CA MET A 20 20.33 15.90 -12.38
C MET A 20 20.11 16.52 -13.77
N GLY A 21 20.05 17.85 -13.76
CA GLY A 21 21.13 18.67 -14.32
C GLY A 21 21.14 18.94 -15.83
N GLN A 22 20.71 20.16 -16.18
CA GLN A 22 21.08 20.99 -17.33
C GLN A 22 21.13 20.36 -18.73
N ASP A 23 20.07 20.58 -19.51
CA ASP A 23 20.15 21.36 -20.77
C ASP A 23 18.75 21.56 -21.40
N GLY A 24 18.48 22.80 -21.82
CA GLY A 24 17.58 23.18 -22.94
C GLY A 24 16.13 22.66 -23.03
N PHE A 25 15.19 23.48 -22.55
CA PHE A 25 13.78 23.63 -22.97
C PHE A 25 12.81 22.42 -22.94
N GLN A 26 11.91 22.50 -21.94
CA GLN A 26 10.59 21.90 -21.79
C GLN A 26 10.53 20.40 -21.45
N ASN A 27 10.89 20.09 -20.20
CA ASN A 27 10.39 18.90 -19.51
C ASN A 27 9.69 19.34 -18.22
N VAL A 28 8.56 20.04 -18.39
CA VAL A 28 7.70 20.45 -17.28
C VAL A 28 6.48 19.53 -17.35
N ASN A 29 6.61 18.29 -16.87
CA ASN A 29 5.40 17.61 -16.42
C ASN A 29 4.92 18.43 -15.22
N SER A 30 3.75 19.04 -15.34
CA SER A 30 3.10 19.66 -14.19
C SER A 30 2.94 18.63 -13.08
N GLU A 31 2.93 19.05 -11.80
CA GLU A 31 2.75 18.13 -10.67
C GLU A 31 1.50 17.23 -10.84
N SER A 32 0.46 17.78 -11.46
CA SER A 32 -0.75 17.03 -11.79
C SER A 32 -0.51 15.92 -12.81
N GLU A 33 0.28 16.14 -13.85
CA GLU A 33 0.61 15.10 -14.85
C GLU A 33 1.50 14.01 -14.25
N LEU A 34 2.43 14.40 -13.38
CA LEU A 34 3.26 13.44 -12.65
C LEU A 34 2.41 12.55 -11.75
N ALA A 35 1.50 13.15 -10.97
CA ALA A 35 0.63 12.43 -10.06
C ALA A 35 -0.28 11.42 -10.77
N VAL A 36 -0.83 11.78 -11.95
CA VAL A 36 -1.61 10.85 -12.79
C VAL A 36 -0.74 9.67 -13.22
N ARG A 37 0.45 9.92 -13.75
CA ARG A 37 1.35 8.83 -14.20
C ARG A 37 1.77 7.90 -13.07
N VAL A 38 2.06 8.45 -11.89
CA VAL A 38 2.38 7.65 -10.69
C VAL A 38 1.18 6.81 -10.28
N THR A 39 -0.01 7.41 -10.27
CA THR A 39 -1.26 6.74 -9.90
C THR A 39 -1.57 5.57 -10.84
N ASP A 40 -1.52 5.77 -12.15
CA ASP A 40 -1.72 4.72 -13.15
C ASP A 40 -0.70 3.59 -12.95
N ARG A 41 0.57 3.94 -12.72
CA ARG A 41 1.61 2.95 -12.53
C ARG A 41 1.41 2.11 -11.26
N VAL A 42 0.99 2.73 -10.17
CA VAL A 42 0.71 2.01 -8.92
C VAL A 42 -0.49 1.08 -9.10
N GLN A 43 -1.53 1.52 -9.79
CA GLN A 43 -2.68 0.66 -10.14
C GLN A 43 -2.26 -0.57 -10.96
N GLU A 44 -1.40 -0.40 -11.97
CA GLU A 44 -0.85 -1.52 -12.74
C GLU A 44 -0.05 -2.50 -11.87
N ILE A 45 0.79 -1.99 -10.96
CA ILE A 45 1.58 -2.82 -10.05
C ILE A 45 0.66 -3.61 -9.12
N ILE A 46 -0.35 -2.96 -8.54
CA ILE A 46 -1.35 -3.62 -7.69
C ILE A 46 -2.09 -4.69 -8.47
N GLY A 47 -2.59 -4.40 -9.67
CA GLY A 47 -3.31 -5.37 -10.49
C GLY A 47 -2.46 -6.62 -10.79
N SER A 48 -1.21 -6.42 -11.20
CA SER A 48 -0.25 -7.52 -11.42
C SER A 48 0.03 -8.33 -10.15
N LEU A 49 0.11 -7.66 -9.00
CA LEU A 49 0.29 -8.32 -7.72
C LEU A 49 -0.95 -9.11 -7.31
N GLU A 50 -2.16 -8.56 -7.45
CA GLU A 50 -3.41 -9.25 -7.17
C GLU A 50 -3.57 -10.52 -8.02
N ASP A 51 -3.32 -10.42 -9.33
CA ASP A 51 -3.37 -11.57 -10.24
C ASP A 51 -2.42 -12.69 -9.81
N ARG A 52 -1.23 -12.31 -9.35
CA ARG A 52 -0.20 -13.24 -8.86
C ARG A 52 -0.57 -13.86 -7.51
N LEU A 53 -1.18 -13.08 -6.61
CA LEU A 53 -1.62 -13.52 -5.29
C LEU A 53 -2.93 -14.31 -5.32
N ALA A 54 -3.72 -14.22 -6.39
CA ALA A 54 -5.00 -14.92 -6.52
C ALA A 54 -4.90 -16.44 -6.38
N ALA A 55 -3.74 -17.03 -6.73
CA ALA A 55 -3.46 -18.45 -6.58
C ALA A 55 -2.86 -18.82 -5.20
N GLN A 56 -2.58 -17.85 -4.34
CA GLN A 56 -1.93 -18.05 -3.05
C GLN A 56 -2.92 -17.90 -1.89
N ALA A 57 -2.92 -18.87 -0.98
CA ALA A 57 -3.72 -18.78 0.23
C ALA A 57 -3.04 -17.83 1.23
N PRO A 58 -3.73 -16.80 1.76
CA PRO A 58 -3.20 -15.98 2.83
C PRO A 58 -3.10 -16.76 4.14
N ILE A 59 -2.21 -16.29 5.02
CA ILE A 59 -2.29 -16.58 6.45
C ILE A 59 -3.44 -15.75 7.01
N ILE A 60 -4.39 -16.39 7.69
CA ILE A 60 -5.57 -15.74 8.24
C ILE A 60 -5.51 -15.79 9.76
N ASP A 61 -5.76 -14.66 10.40
CA ASP A 61 -5.97 -14.57 11.85
C ASP A 61 -7.10 -13.57 12.13
N THR A 62 -7.62 -13.58 13.35
CA THR A 62 -8.74 -12.75 13.78
C THR A 62 -8.35 -12.03 15.05
N LEU A 63 -8.54 -10.72 15.09
CA LEU A 63 -8.29 -9.93 16.29
C LEU A 63 -9.29 -10.27 17.40
N ALA A 64 -8.94 -9.93 18.63
CA ALA A 64 -9.94 -9.87 19.70
C ALA A 64 -11.06 -8.88 19.32
N LEU A 65 -12.27 -9.14 19.81
CA LEU A 65 -13.38 -8.21 19.63
C LEU A 65 -13.04 -6.87 20.29
N GLU A 66 -12.91 -5.83 19.48
CA GLU A 66 -12.62 -4.48 19.94
C GLU A 66 -13.85 -3.84 20.60
N GLU A 67 -13.63 -2.95 21.56
CA GLU A 67 -14.72 -2.23 22.21
C GLU A 67 -15.55 -1.43 21.19
N GLY A 68 -16.87 -1.56 21.29
CA GLY A 68 -17.81 -0.89 20.38
C GLY A 68 -18.00 -1.56 19.01
N GLN A 69 -17.22 -2.60 18.68
CA GLN A 69 -17.43 -3.40 17.48
C GLN A 69 -18.43 -4.52 17.72
N LYS A 70 -19.13 -4.94 16.65
CA LYS A 70 -20.05 -6.10 16.69
C LYS A 70 -19.37 -7.41 16.32
N GLU A 71 -18.34 -7.32 15.49
CA GLU A 71 -17.60 -8.45 14.95
C GLU A 71 -16.10 -8.17 15.08
N PRO A 72 -15.26 -9.21 15.29
CA PRO A 72 -13.82 -9.03 15.30
C PRO A 72 -13.29 -8.76 13.89
N ARG A 73 -12.19 -8.03 13.80
CA ARG A 73 -11.50 -7.83 12.52
C ARG A 73 -10.79 -9.10 12.07
N ILE A 74 -10.91 -9.41 10.79
CA ILE A 74 -10.19 -10.50 10.13
C ILE A 74 -8.96 -9.91 9.45
N LEU A 75 -7.81 -10.48 9.73
CA LEU A 75 -6.53 -10.16 9.10
C LEU A 75 -6.16 -11.25 8.11
N LYS A 76 -5.67 -10.85 6.93
CA LYS A 76 -5.18 -11.76 5.89
C LYS A 76 -3.82 -11.28 5.41
N LEU A 77 -2.80 -12.11 5.54
CA LEU A 77 -1.42 -11.78 5.20
C LEU A 77 -0.92 -12.69 4.07
N TRP A 78 -0.41 -12.07 3.00
CA TRP A 78 0.30 -12.76 1.93
C TRP A 78 1.80 -12.49 2.06
N MET A 79 2.57 -13.57 1.91
CA MET A 79 4.01 -13.58 2.06
C MET A 79 4.66 -14.16 0.81
N GLU A 80 5.75 -13.55 0.36
CA GLU A 80 6.62 -14.11 -0.67
C GLU A 80 8.07 -14.03 -0.21
N ASN A 81 8.83 -15.14 -0.34
CA ASN A 81 10.22 -15.23 0.10
C ASN A 81 10.41 -14.71 1.54
N GLU A 82 9.51 -15.14 2.45
CA GLU A 82 9.52 -14.77 3.86
C GLU A 82 9.30 -13.27 4.15
N LYS A 83 8.86 -12.49 3.15
CA LYS A 83 8.52 -11.08 3.30
C LYS A 83 7.05 -10.82 3.05
N ALA A 84 6.46 -9.91 3.82
CA ALA A 84 5.11 -9.45 3.58
C ALA A 84 5.04 -8.74 2.22
N VAL A 85 4.01 -9.04 1.45
CA VAL A 85 3.72 -8.36 0.16
C VAL A 85 2.35 -7.71 0.15
N LYS A 86 1.40 -8.27 0.91
CA LYS A 86 0.07 -7.71 1.11
C LYS A 86 -0.48 -8.08 2.48
N LEU A 87 -1.07 -7.12 3.16
CA LEU A 87 -1.91 -7.32 4.33
C LEU A 87 -3.30 -6.75 4.03
N ALA A 88 -4.35 -7.50 4.31
CA ALA A 88 -5.72 -7.04 4.25
C ALA A 88 -6.38 -7.16 5.63
N VAL A 89 -7.16 -6.15 5.99
CA VAL A 89 -7.83 -6.04 7.29
C VAL A 89 -9.29 -5.71 7.03
N SER A 90 -10.22 -6.48 7.58
CA SER A 90 -11.63 -6.13 7.49
C SER A 90 -11.92 -4.85 8.28
N GLU A 91 -12.82 -4.03 7.75
CA GLU A 91 -13.28 -2.78 8.32
C GLU A 91 -14.79 -2.83 8.51
N PRO A 92 -15.33 -2.25 9.60
CA PRO A 92 -16.76 -2.19 9.82
C PRO A 92 -17.43 -1.20 8.85
N ASP A 93 -18.69 -1.45 8.49
CA ASP A 93 -19.59 -0.44 7.92
C ASP A 93 -20.24 0.44 9.01
N GLU A 94 -21.17 1.30 8.64
CA GLU A 94 -21.93 2.15 9.57
C GLU A 94 -22.79 1.35 10.55
N THR A 95 -23.07 0.08 10.22
CA THR A 95 -23.83 -0.84 11.08
C THR A 95 -22.94 -1.64 12.03
N GLY A 96 -21.61 -1.58 11.86
CA GLY A 96 -20.62 -2.36 12.61
C GLY A 96 -20.33 -3.74 12.02
N ALA A 97 -20.83 -4.06 10.83
CA ALA A 97 -20.57 -5.33 10.14
C ALA A 97 -19.24 -5.25 9.36
N MET A 98 -18.41 -6.30 9.42
CA MET A 98 -17.05 -6.29 8.84
C MET A 98 -17.03 -6.53 7.32
N VAL A 99 -17.67 -5.64 6.56
CA VAL A 99 -17.88 -5.76 5.11
C VAL A 99 -16.94 -4.90 4.26
N ARG A 100 -16.24 -3.94 4.86
CA ARG A 100 -15.24 -3.09 4.20
C ARG A 100 -13.84 -3.66 4.39
N GLN A 101 -12.83 -3.09 3.73
CA GLN A 101 -11.46 -3.59 3.82
C GLN A 101 -10.43 -2.47 3.69
N SER A 102 -9.41 -2.51 4.55
CA SER A 102 -8.14 -1.81 4.39
C SER A 102 -7.09 -2.77 3.84
N THR A 103 -6.22 -2.30 2.95
CA THR A 103 -5.17 -3.09 2.29
C THR A 103 -3.85 -2.33 2.32
N PHE A 104 -2.78 -3.03 2.69
CA PHE A 104 -1.42 -2.51 2.77
C PHE A 104 -0.55 -3.36 1.84
N TYR A 105 0.21 -2.71 0.96
CA TYR A 105 1.10 -3.39 0.02
C TYR A 105 2.53 -2.95 0.21
N PHE A 106 3.42 -3.95 0.22
CA PHE A 106 4.80 -3.80 0.66
C PHE A 106 5.78 -4.04 -0.48
N GLY A 107 6.80 -3.18 -0.53
CA GLY A 107 7.93 -3.26 -1.45
C GLY A 107 9.20 -3.58 -0.68
N GLY A 108 9.29 -4.76 -0.08
CA GLY A 108 10.31 -5.05 0.92
C GLY A 108 9.80 -4.68 2.31
N GLU A 109 10.50 -3.82 3.03
CA GLU A 109 10.10 -3.36 4.37
C GLU A 109 9.18 -2.13 4.31
N ASP A 110 9.20 -1.40 3.18
CA ASP A 110 8.45 -0.17 3.01
C ASP A 110 7.06 -0.42 2.41
N LEU A 111 6.11 0.45 2.78
CA LEU A 111 4.86 0.58 2.05
C LEU A 111 5.13 1.21 0.68
N PHE A 112 4.44 0.73 -0.35
CA PHE A 112 4.30 1.46 -1.62
C PHE A 112 2.86 1.89 -1.88
N PHE A 113 1.89 1.24 -1.24
CA PHE A 113 0.48 1.60 -1.34
C PHE A 113 -0.32 1.17 -0.13
N VAL A 114 -1.26 2.02 0.29
CA VAL A 114 -2.33 1.66 1.23
C VAL A 114 -3.68 2.07 0.63
N GLY A 115 -4.64 1.17 0.66
CA GLY A 115 -6.03 1.44 0.29
C GLY A 115 -6.95 1.18 1.47
N GLN A 116 -7.56 2.25 1.99
CA GLN A 116 -8.62 2.23 2.99
C GLN A 116 -9.98 2.42 2.29
N PRO A 117 -11.12 2.23 3.00
CA PRO A 117 -12.44 2.31 2.37
C PRO A 117 -12.76 3.62 1.64
N PHE A 118 -12.18 4.74 2.09
CA PHE A 118 -12.46 6.09 1.57
C PHE A 118 -11.19 6.88 1.22
N ALA A 119 -10.03 6.23 1.18
CA ALA A 119 -8.76 6.91 0.95
C ALA A 119 -7.72 5.95 0.37
N ARG A 120 -6.87 6.46 -0.51
CA ARG A 120 -5.70 5.77 -1.04
C ARG A 120 -4.45 6.57 -0.74
N PHE A 121 -3.34 5.89 -0.49
CA PHE A 121 -2.07 6.47 -0.12
C PHE A 121 -0.97 5.83 -0.95
N ILE A 122 -0.21 6.64 -1.69
CA ILE A 122 0.91 6.17 -2.52
C ILE A 122 2.22 6.60 -1.89
N PHE A 123 3.09 5.62 -1.71
CA PHE A 123 4.41 5.83 -1.12
C PHE A 123 5.49 5.66 -2.18
N ILE A 124 6.47 6.57 -2.20
CA ILE A 124 7.64 6.51 -3.06
C ILE A 124 8.87 6.46 -2.17
N LYS A 125 9.66 5.39 -2.30
CA LYS A 125 10.86 5.15 -1.46
C LYS A 125 10.56 5.25 0.04
N GLY A 126 9.43 4.68 0.44
CA GLY A 126 8.95 4.65 1.82
C GLY A 126 8.28 5.93 2.32
N LYS A 127 8.21 7.00 1.50
CA LYS A 127 7.59 8.27 1.88
C LYS A 127 6.22 8.48 1.24
N LEU A 128 5.24 8.98 2.00
CA LEU A 128 3.91 9.28 1.49
C LEU A 128 3.95 10.53 0.62
N GLU A 129 3.77 10.36 -0.68
CA GLU A 129 3.80 11.47 -1.65
C GLU A 129 2.40 11.89 -2.10
N TYR A 130 1.47 10.94 -2.20
CA TYR A 130 0.10 11.22 -2.66
C TYR A 130 -0.95 10.62 -1.75
N TRP A 131 -1.88 11.46 -1.32
CA TRP A 131 -3.16 11.07 -0.74
C TRP A 131 -4.25 11.29 -1.78
N LEU A 132 -5.05 10.25 -2.03
CA LEU A 132 -6.16 10.26 -2.97
C LEU A 132 -7.47 9.85 -2.28
N ASP A 133 -8.58 10.27 -2.88
CA ASP A 133 -9.92 9.75 -2.52
C ASP A 133 -10.13 8.31 -3.04
N GLU A 134 -11.30 7.74 -2.76
CA GLU A 134 -11.67 6.40 -3.24
C GLU A 134 -11.79 6.28 -4.77
N ASN A 135 -11.88 7.41 -5.47
CA ASN A 135 -11.99 7.53 -6.92
C ASN A 135 -10.64 7.81 -7.59
N TRP A 136 -9.53 7.73 -6.84
CA TRP A 136 -8.17 7.99 -7.31
C TRP A 136 -7.90 9.44 -7.73
N ASN A 137 -8.67 10.40 -7.21
CA ASN A 137 -8.36 11.82 -7.37
C ASN A 137 -7.41 12.26 -6.26
N VAL A 138 -6.33 12.95 -6.63
CA VAL A 138 -5.38 13.51 -5.66
C VAL A 138 -6.08 14.57 -4.81
N ILE A 139 -5.97 14.41 -3.49
CA ILE A 139 -6.43 15.39 -2.51
C ILE A 139 -5.26 16.32 -2.21
N PRO A 140 -5.42 17.65 -2.37
CA PRO A 140 -4.40 18.60 -1.96
C PRO A 140 -4.09 18.46 -0.47
N ALA A 141 -2.82 18.24 -0.13
CA ALA A 141 -2.35 18.08 1.24
C ALA A 141 -1.06 18.88 1.46
N THR A 142 -0.85 19.37 2.68
CA THR A 142 0.42 19.97 3.07
C THR A 142 1.45 18.87 3.37
N PRO A 143 2.76 19.15 3.27
CA PRO A 143 3.79 18.18 3.63
C PRO A 143 3.66 17.66 5.07
N GLU A 144 3.29 18.53 6.03
CA GLU A 144 3.05 18.13 7.44
C GLU A 144 1.90 17.13 7.54
N LEU A 145 0.81 17.35 6.81
CA LEU A 145 -0.32 16.42 6.79
C LEU A 145 0.03 15.09 6.14
N LEU A 146 0.90 15.08 5.13
CA LEU A 146 1.41 13.85 4.54
C LEU A 146 2.32 13.08 5.51
N ASP A 147 3.20 13.76 6.25
CA ASP A 147 4.09 13.13 7.24
C ASP A 147 3.28 12.52 8.41
N ASP A 148 2.27 13.23 8.92
CA ASP A 148 1.36 12.71 9.94
C ASP A 148 0.62 11.45 9.43
N ARG A 149 0.14 11.48 8.18
CA ARG A 149 -0.57 10.35 7.57
C ARG A 149 0.37 9.17 7.29
N GLU A 150 1.59 9.43 6.87
CA GLU A 150 2.63 8.41 6.70
C GLU A 150 2.83 7.62 8.00
N GLY A 151 3.07 8.34 9.11
CA GLY A 151 3.26 7.72 10.42
C GLY A 151 2.09 6.82 10.81
N LEU A 152 0.86 7.32 10.64
CA LEU A 152 -0.36 6.55 10.93
C LEU A 152 -0.46 5.26 10.10
N MET A 153 -0.12 5.31 8.80
CA MET A 153 -0.20 4.13 7.94
C MET A 153 0.85 3.07 8.30
N TYR A 154 2.07 3.50 8.66
CA TYR A 154 3.09 2.58 9.15
C TYR A 154 2.73 2.00 10.51
N ASP A 155 2.23 2.82 11.44
CA ASP A 155 1.79 2.35 12.77
C ASP A 155 0.67 1.31 12.66
N GLU A 156 -0.33 1.55 11.80
CA GLU A 156 -1.39 0.58 11.54
C GLU A 156 -0.85 -0.71 10.93
N ALA A 157 -0.03 -0.61 9.87
CA ALA A 157 0.56 -1.78 9.23
C ALA A 157 1.39 -2.60 10.21
N ASN A 158 2.27 -1.95 10.97
CA ASN A 158 3.15 -2.58 11.95
C ASN A 158 2.38 -3.22 13.09
N ARG A 159 1.31 -2.58 13.58
CA ARG A 159 0.42 -3.17 14.59
C ARG A 159 -0.15 -4.51 14.13
N TYR A 160 -0.64 -4.57 12.89
CA TYR A 160 -1.24 -5.78 12.36
C TYR A 160 -0.19 -6.84 11.96
N LEU A 161 0.96 -6.45 11.41
CA LEU A 161 2.07 -7.38 11.17
C LEU A 161 2.59 -7.96 12.48
N GLY A 162 2.67 -7.14 13.54
CA GLY A 162 3.01 -7.59 14.89
C GLY A 162 2.06 -8.65 15.45
N TRP A 163 0.80 -8.70 15.00
CA TRP A 163 -0.12 -9.78 15.37
C TRP A 163 0.29 -11.15 14.80
N PHE A 164 0.89 -11.17 13.61
CA PHE A 164 1.34 -12.40 12.97
C PHE A 164 2.74 -12.83 13.43
N PHE A 165 3.61 -11.88 13.76
CA PHE A 165 5.03 -12.14 14.03
C PHE A 165 5.46 -11.92 15.48
N GLY A 166 4.64 -11.28 16.30
CA GLY A 166 4.90 -11.12 17.73
C GLY A 166 4.70 -12.42 18.50
N GLU A 167 5.52 -12.65 19.53
CA GLU A 167 5.27 -13.71 20.51
C GLU A 167 3.96 -13.39 21.24
N LYS A 168 2.95 -14.26 21.07
CA LYS A 168 1.64 -14.17 21.75
C LYS A 168 1.78 -14.42 23.24
#